data_AF-A0A521U5U4-F1
#
_entry.id   AF-A0A521U5U4-F1
#
_cell.length_a   1.000
_cell.length_b   1.000
_cell.length_c   1.000
_cell.angle_alpha   90.00
_cell.angle_beta   90.00
_cell.angle_gamma   90.00
#
_symmetry.space_group_name_H-M   'P 1'
#
loop_
_entity.id
_entity.type
_entity.pdbx_description
1 polymer ?
#
loop_
_entity_poly.entity_id
_entity_poly.type
_entity_poly.pdbx_seq_one_letter_code
_entity_poly.pdbx_strand_id
1 'polypeptide(L)'
;MAERLSLGEEIRRERVSRKLSLKQCARHIGLSGLSGDVLRVVESGEHSIDAWSAEYIALRFEMDRATKHRWIALTGHVPGDITNALQAQPEKWDAVRALLGLEAALAGCP
;
A
#
# COMPACT_ATOMS: atom_id res chain seq x y z
N MET A 1 3.84 -19.80 6.21
CA MET A 1 4.03 -18.47 5.59
C MET A 1 2.68 -17.77 5.61
N ALA A 2 2.56 -16.60 6.23
CA ALA A 2 1.28 -15.88 6.25
C ALA A 2 0.91 -15.49 4.81
N GLU A 3 -0.31 -15.78 4.40
CA GLU A 3 -0.84 -15.44 3.07
C GLU A 3 -0.76 -13.92 2.89
N ARG A 4 -0.06 -13.48 1.84
CA ARG A 4 0.11 -12.05 1.55
C ARG A 4 -1.20 -11.54 0.95
N LEU A 5 -2.01 -10.91 1.79
CA LEU A 5 -3.27 -10.31 1.35
C LEU A 5 -3.00 -9.21 0.32
N SER A 6 -3.91 -9.11 -0.63
CA SER A 6 -4.02 -7.95 -1.50
C SER A 6 -4.42 -6.71 -0.69
N LEU A 7 -4.10 -5.52 -1.21
CA LEU A 7 -4.52 -4.27 -0.59
C LEU A 7 -6.04 -4.19 -0.41
N GLY A 8 -6.80 -4.66 -1.41
CA GLY A 8 -8.27 -4.70 -1.35
C GLY A 8 -8.80 -5.52 -0.17
N GLU A 9 -8.18 -6.67 0.10
CA GLU A 9 -8.55 -7.50 1.25
C GLU A 9 -8.21 -6.85 2.59
N GLU A 10 -7.09 -6.14 2.69
CA GLU A 10 -6.74 -5.39 3.91
C GLU A 10 -7.72 -4.24 4.15
N ILE A 11 -8.06 -3.48 3.11
CA ILE A 11 -9.07 -2.41 3.18
C ILE A 11 -10.43 -2.99 3.62
N ARG A 12 -10.84 -4.13 3.04
CA ARG A 12 -12.09 -4.80 3.40
C ARG A 12 -12.09 -5.25 4.86
N ARG A 13 -11.01 -5.85 5.34
CA ARG A 13 -10.88 -6.29 6.75
C ARG A 13 -11.01 -5.12 7.70
N GLU A 14 -10.32 -4.01 7.42
CA GLU A 14 -10.41 -2.79 8.24
C GLU A 14 -11.79 -2.15 8.20
N ARG A 15 -12.43 -2.10 7.02
CA ARG A 15 -13.81 -1.59 6.91
C ARG A 15 -14.78 -2.42 7.74
N VAL A 16 -14.68 -3.75 7.66
CA VAL A 16 -15.57 -4.68 8.36
C VAL A 16 -15.32 -4.67 9.86
N SER A 17 -14.06 -4.59 10.32
CA SER A 17 -13.73 -4.49 11.75
C SER A 17 -14.37 -3.24 12.39
N ARG A 18 -14.45 -2.15 11.62
CA ARG A 18 -15.11 -0.89 11.99
C ARG A 18 -16.62 -0.88 11.78
N LYS A 19 -17.21 -1.99 11.32
CA LYS A 19 -18.66 -2.15 11.04
C LYS A 19 -19.21 -1.12 10.06
N LEU A 20 -18.39 -0.67 9.11
CA LEU A 20 -18.81 0.30 8.09
C LEU A 20 -19.37 -0.43 6.86
N SER A 21 -20.53 0.01 6.38
CA SER A 21 -20.98 -0.35 5.03
C SER A 21 -20.08 0.30 3.96
N LEU A 22 -20.08 -0.21 2.73
CA LEU A 22 -19.36 0.40 1.60
C LEU A 22 -19.72 1.88 1.42
N LYS A 23 -21.01 2.24 1.54
CA LYS A 23 -21.48 3.62 1.40
C LYS A 23 -21.06 4.52 2.58
N GLN A 24 -20.98 3.99 3.79
CA GLN A 24 -20.46 4.74 4.94
C GLN A 24 -18.95 4.93 4.81
N CYS A 25 -18.23 3.88 4.42
CA CYS A 25 -16.79 3.91 4.22
C CYS A 25 -16.37 4.88 3.11
N ALA A 26 -17.03 4.82 1.95
CA ALA A 26 -16.82 5.76 0.85
C ALA A 26 -17.00 7.23 1.29
N ARG A 27 -18.08 7.50 2.05
CA ARG A 27 -18.32 8.83 2.63
C ARG A 27 -17.27 9.25 3.67
N HIS A 28 -16.83 8.30 4.50
CA HIS A 28 -15.82 8.53 5.55
C HIS A 28 -14.45 8.85 4.95
N ILE A 29 -14.08 8.15 3.88
CA ILE A 29 -12.84 8.42 3.14
C ILE A 29 -12.96 9.81 2.49
N GLY A 30 -14.11 10.16 1.89
CA GLY A 30 -14.37 11.52 1.41
C GLY A 30 -13.61 11.89 0.13
N LEU A 31 -13.12 10.89 -0.61
CA LEU A 31 -12.63 11.09 -1.97
C LEU A 31 -13.83 11.23 -2.90
N SER A 32 -13.97 12.40 -3.53
CA SER A 32 -15.06 12.72 -4.46
C SER A 32 -15.19 11.73 -5.64
N GLY A 33 -14.18 10.90 -5.90
CA GLY A 33 -14.18 9.84 -6.91
C GLY A 33 -14.33 8.39 -6.40
N LEU A 34 -14.32 8.14 -5.08
CA LEU A 34 -14.45 6.79 -4.52
C LEU A 34 -15.89 6.57 -4.04
N SER A 35 -16.75 6.14 -4.96
CA SER A 35 -18.09 5.68 -4.62
C SER A 35 -18.04 4.31 -3.92
N GLY A 36 -19.17 3.90 -3.31
CA GLY A 36 -19.28 2.57 -2.73
C GLY A 36 -19.02 1.43 -3.74
N ASP A 37 -19.29 1.68 -5.03
CA ASP A 37 -19.03 0.72 -6.10
C ASP A 37 -17.54 0.63 -6.45
N VAL A 38 -16.84 1.76 -6.49
CA VAL A 38 -15.36 1.77 -6.67
C VAL A 38 -14.70 1.02 -5.52
N LEU A 39 -15.12 1.32 -4.27
CA LEU A 39 -14.58 0.62 -3.10
C LEU A 39 -14.86 -0.89 -3.15
N ARG A 40 -16.03 -1.31 -3.64
CA ARG A 40 -16.37 -2.73 -3.83
C ARG A 40 -15.42 -3.42 -4.82
N VAL A 41 -15.13 -2.78 -5.96
CA VAL A 41 -14.23 -3.31 -7.00
C VAL A 41 -12.78 -3.35 -6.51
N VAL A 42 -12.37 -2.37 -5.71
CA VAL A 42 -11.05 -2.38 -5.05
C VAL A 42 -10.96 -3.51 -4.03
N GLU A 43 -11.97 -3.68 -3.17
CA GLU A 43 -12.02 -4.75 -2.17
C GLU A 43 -12.15 -6.16 -2.75
N SER A 44 -12.66 -6.31 -3.97
CA SER A 44 -12.68 -7.58 -4.70
C SER A 44 -11.37 -7.90 -5.41
N GLY A 45 -10.44 -6.94 -5.48
CA GLY A 45 -9.18 -7.07 -6.20
C GLY A 45 -9.31 -6.92 -7.72
N GLU A 46 -10.51 -6.60 -8.24
CA GLU A 46 -10.75 -6.33 -9.66
C GLU A 46 -10.07 -5.03 -10.13
N HIS A 47 -9.81 -4.10 -9.22
CA HIS A 47 -9.12 -2.85 -9.51
C HIS A 47 -8.06 -2.56 -8.44
N SER A 48 -6.86 -2.19 -8.89
CA SER A 48 -5.81 -1.67 -8.01
C SER A 48 -5.93 -0.16 -7.89
N ILE A 49 -5.60 0.39 -6.72
CA ILE A 49 -5.48 1.82 -6.52
C ILE A 49 -4.01 2.22 -6.47
N ASP A 50 -3.73 3.48 -6.78
CA ASP A 50 -2.38 4.03 -6.69
C ASP A 50 -1.93 4.21 -5.22
N ALA A 51 -0.62 4.45 -5.05
CA ALA A 51 -0.01 4.66 -3.74
C ALA A 51 -0.62 5.84 -2.98
N TRP A 52 -0.98 6.92 -3.69
CA TRP A 52 -1.56 8.11 -3.09
C TRP A 52 -2.94 7.82 -2.49
N SER A 53 -3.79 7.12 -3.23
CA SER A 53 -5.11 6.68 -2.76
C SER A 53 -4.98 5.70 -1.60
N ALA A 54 -4.02 4.76 -1.67
CA ALA A 54 -3.76 3.83 -0.57
C ALA A 54 -3.33 4.56 0.72
N GLU A 55 -2.40 5.52 0.60
CA GLU A 55 -1.97 6.36 1.71
C GLU A 55 -3.13 7.18 2.27
N TYR A 56 -3.94 7.78 1.40
CA TYR A 56 -5.07 8.59 1.80
C TYR A 56 -6.12 7.78 2.57
N ILE A 57 -6.47 6.58 2.11
CA ILE A 57 -7.41 5.68 2.83
C ILE A 57 -6.82 5.29 4.19
N ALA A 58 -5.54 4.93 4.25
CA ALA A 58 -4.86 4.60 5.51
C ALA A 58 -4.89 5.76 6.51
N LEU A 59 -4.66 7.00 6.06
CA LEU A 59 -4.77 8.20 6.89
C LEU A 59 -6.20 8.42 7.40
N ARG A 60 -7.21 8.23 6.56
CA ARG A 60 -8.64 8.36 6.94
C ARG A 60 -9.10 7.28 7.91
N PHE A 61 -8.45 6.12 7.85
CA PHE A 61 -8.66 5.05 8.81
C PHE A 61 -7.77 5.24 10.05
N GLU A 62 -6.95 6.28 10.14
CA GLU A 62 -6.05 6.51 11.28
C GLU A 62 -5.13 5.30 11.52
N MET A 63 -4.69 4.67 10.43
CA MET A 63 -3.76 3.56 10.46
C MET A 63 -2.40 4.02 11.00
N ASP A 64 -1.73 3.13 11.72
CA ASP A 64 -0.36 3.38 12.14
C ASP A 64 0.61 3.46 10.94
N ARG A 65 1.82 3.97 11.19
CA ARG A 65 2.83 4.15 10.15
C ARG A 65 3.19 2.83 9.46
N ALA A 66 3.28 1.74 10.22
CA ALA A 66 3.65 0.43 9.70
C ALA A 66 2.60 -0.09 8.70
N THR A 67 1.33 0.00 9.05
CA THR A 67 0.21 -0.44 8.19
C THR A 67 0.09 0.47 6.97
N LYS A 68 0.23 1.78 7.14
CA LYS A 68 0.27 2.73 6.01
C LYS A 68 1.37 2.39 5.01
N HIS A 69 2.59 2.16 5.49
CA HIS A 69 3.73 1.80 4.64
C HIS A 69 3.53 0.46 3.94
N ARG A 70 2.95 -0.51 4.64
CA ARG A 70 2.58 -1.80 4.07
C ARG A 70 1.56 -1.64 2.94
N TRP A 71 0.54 -0.81 3.12
CA TRP A 71 -0.48 -0.57 2.09
C TRP A 71 0.10 0.08 0.84
N ILE A 72 0.99 1.06 1.01
CA ILE A 72 1.75 1.67 -0.10
C ILE A 72 2.60 0.60 -0.81
N ALA A 73 3.29 -0.27 -0.05
CA ALA A 73 4.10 -1.34 -0.63
C ALA A 73 3.25 -2.36 -1.42
N LEU A 74 1.99 -2.59 -1.04
CA LEU A 74 1.07 -3.46 -1.76
C LEU A 74 0.62 -2.86 -3.10
N THR A 75 0.78 -1.56 -3.33
CA THR A 75 0.58 -0.93 -4.66
C THR A 75 1.84 -0.95 -5.54
N GLY A 76 2.92 -1.60 -5.08
CA GLY A 76 4.20 -1.64 -5.78
C GLY A 76 5.06 -0.38 -5.62
N HIS A 77 4.70 0.51 -4.69
CA HIS A 77 5.43 1.75 -4.45
C HIS A 77 6.17 1.72 -3.11
N VAL A 78 7.20 2.55 -2.99
CA VAL A 78 7.95 2.73 -1.74
C VAL A 78 7.43 3.99 -1.03
N PRO A 79 7.23 3.95 0.30
CA PRO A 79 6.88 5.15 1.08
C PRO A 79 7.80 6.34 0.80
N GLY A 80 7.22 7.55 0.72
CA GLY A 80 7.95 8.74 0.27
C GLY A 80 9.15 9.12 1.14
N ASP A 81 9.06 8.89 2.45
CA ASP A 81 10.16 9.09 3.39
C ASP A 81 11.35 8.16 3.12
N ILE A 82 11.07 6.89 2.81
CA ILE A 82 12.09 5.91 2.41
C ILE A 82 12.68 6.31 1.06
N THR A 83 11.84 6.69 0.09
CA THR A 83 12.30 7.17 -1.23
C THR A 83 13.22 8.37 -1.09
N ASN A 84 12.86 9.36 -0.27
CA ASN A 84 13.67 10.54 0.00
C ASN A 84 15.00 10.16 0.69
N ALA A 85 14.96 9.24 1.66
CA ALA A 85 16.17 8.78 2.35
C ALA A 85 17.13 8.05 1.39
N LEU A 86 16.62 7.25 0.46
CA LEU A 86 17.40 6.57 -0.58
C LEU A 86 17.97 7.56 -1.60
N GLN A 87 17.21 8.58 -1.99
CA GLN A 87 17.67 9.62 -2.90
C GLN A 87 18.74 10.53 -2.30
N ALA A 88 18.70 10.75 -0.98
CA ALA A 88 19.69 11.57 -0.29
C ALA A 88 21.07 10.91 -0.17
N GLN A 89 21.16 9.59 -0.35
CA GLN A 89 22.38 8.79 -0.15
C GLN A 89 22.56 7.75 -1.28
N PRO A 90 22.76 8.19 -2.54
CA PRO A 90 22.90 7.30 -3.69
C PRO A 90 24.10 6.35 -3.57
N GLU A 91 25.16 6.75 -2.87
CA GLU A 91 26.34 5.93 -2.60
C GLU A 91 26.06 4.68 -1.75
N LYS A 92 24.90 4.62 -1.08
CA LYS A 92 24.51 3.48 -0.24
C LYS A 92 23.62 2.45 -0.95
N TRP A 93 23.31 2.64 -2.23
CA TRP A 93 22.39 1.76 -2.94
C TRP A 93 22.86 0.31 -3.00
N ASP A 94 24.17 0.06 -3.16
CA ASP A 94 24.69 -1.31 -3.15
C ASP A 94 24.54 -1.97 -1.78
N ALA A 95 24.77 -1.23 -0.69
CA ALA A 95 24.50 -1.73 0.66
C ALA A 95 23.00 -2.05 0.88
N VAL A 96 22.10 -1.24 0.32
CA VAL A 96 20.65 -1.50 0.35
C VAL A 96 20.30 -2.75 -0.47
N ARG A 97 20.90 -2.94 -1.65
CA ARG A 97 20.72 -4.15 -2.46
C ARG A 97 21.22 -5.39 -1.75
N ALA A 98 22.40 -5.33 -1.13
CA ALA A 98 22.97 -6.40 -0.32
C ALA A 98 22.05 -6.79 0.84
N LEU A 99 21.55 -5.79 1.58
CA LEU A 99 20.64 -5.98 2.71
C LEU A 99 19.32 -6.63 2.29
N LEU A 100 18.81 -6.31 1.10
CA LEU A 100 17.60 -6.92 0.53
C LEU A 100 17.86 -8.27 -0.17
N GLY A 101 19.11 -8.75 -0.20
CA GLY A 101 19.49 -9.99 -0.88
C GLY A 101 19.37 -9.94 -2.41
N LEU A 102 19.40 -8.74 -3.00
CA LEU A 102 19.23 -8.53 -4.43
C LEU A 102 20.50 -8.80 -5.25
N GLU A 103 21.66 -8.98 -4.61
CA GLU A 103 22.95 -9.21 -5.29
C GLU A 103 22.99 -10.54 -6.05
N ALA A 104 22.28 -11.57 -5.57
CA ALA A 104 22.17 -12.85 -6.27
C ALA A 104 21.35 -12.77 -7.56
N ALA A 105 20.46 -11.78 -7.70
CA ALA A 105 19.60 -11.62 -8.87
C ALA A 105 20.30 -10.94 -10.06
N LEU A 106 21.33 -10.13 -9.79
CA LEU A 106 22.09 -9.39 -10.83
C LEU A 106 23.27 -10.21 -11.40
N ALA A 107 23.77 -11.20 -10.67
CA ALA A 107 24.83 -12.10 -11.13
C ALA A 107 24.34 -13.17 -12.14
N GLY A 108 23.03 -13.24 -12.40
CA GLY A 108 22.38 -14.24 -13.26
C GLY A 108 21.76 -13.69 -14.55
N CYS A 109 22.11 -12.48 -15.00
CA CYS A 109 21.75 -12.01 -16.33
C CYS A 109 22.78 -12.52 -17.36
N PRO A 110 22.40 -13.38 -18.34
CA PRO A 110 23.26 -13.74 -19.47
C PRO A 110 23.53 -12.55 -20.40
#